data_AF-A0A0D0B1F9-F1
#
_entry.id   AF-A0A0D0B1F9-F1
#
_cell.length_a   1.000
_cell.length_b   1.000
_cell.length_c   1.000
_cell.angle_alpha   90.00
_cell.angle_beta   90.00
_cell.angle_gamma   90.00
#
_symmetry.space_group_name_H-M   'P 1'
#
loop_
_entity.id
_entity.type
_entity.pdbx_description
1 polymer ?
#
loop_
_entity_poly.entity_id
_entity_poly.type
_entity_poly.pdbx_seq_one_letter_code
_entity_poly.pdbx_strand_id
1 'polypeptide(L)'
;MAEIQTKVILVGLGGATCSGKTTLAKHLKTILPNSVIVHQDDFAPPEELLPIKHGYQDWDAPDCAIDYPRLSKFLKHVKNTGSIPDDHRSHDYLNKQTDLPIEAECQQRLAERFRVIHDQVKESSHVNIVWGLIDGFLLYWNQELMEQLDMRFLLRVPLKTLEGRRKARQVYITASMSFSISALSSFLCRSDDYDY
;
A
#
# COMPACT_ATOMS: atom_id res chain seq x y z
N MET A 1 -5.50 23.16 29.84
CA MET A 1 -4.69 22.82 28.66
C MET A 1 -5.64 22.73 27.48
N ALA A 2 -5.31 23.36 26.35
CA ALA A 2 -6.16 23.25 25.17
C ALA A 2 -6.19 21.80 24.67
N GLU A 3 -7.37 21.33 24.25
CA GLU A 3 -7.57 19.97 23.75
C GLU A 3 -6.85 19.81 22.41
N ILE A 4 -6.04 18.75 22.28
CA ILE A 4 -5.30 18.47 21.04
C ILE A 4 -6.21 17.67 20.11
N GLN A 5 -6.54 18.25 18.95
CA GLN A 5 -7.32 17.59 17.92
C GLN A 5 -6.45 16.65 17.10
N THR A 6 -6.90 15.41 16.85
CA THR A 6 -6.22 14.52 15.90
C THR A 6 -6.71 14.78 14.48
N LYS A 7 -5.79 14.96 13.53
CA LYS A 7 -6.07 15.08 12.11
C LYS A 7 -5.33 14.01 11.33
N VAL A 8 -6.08 13.25 10.54
CA VAL A 8 -5.54 12.15 9.73
C VAL A 8 -5.38 12.62 8.29
N ILE A 9 -4.21 12.36 7.71
CA ILE A 9 -3.90 12.60 6.31
C ILE A 9 -3.70 11.25 5.63
N LEU A 10 -4.61 10.89 4.73
CA LEU A 10 -4.55 9.66 3.94
C LEU A 10 -3.83 9.91 2.61
N VAL A 11 -2.74 9.19 2.40
CA VAL A 11 -1.89 9.28 1.20
C VAL A 11 -1.98 7.96 0.45
N GLY A 12 -2.60 7.99 -0.73
CA GLY A 12 -2.64 6.84 -1.62
C GLY A 12 -1.35 6.70 -2.42
N LEU A 13 -0.72 5.54 -2.35
CA LEU A 13 0.43 5.11 -3.13
C LEU A 13 -0.04 4.04 -4.11
N GLY A 14 -0.44 4.49 -5.30
CA GLY A 14 -0.96 3.67 -6.38
C GLY A 14 0.11 3.20 -7.37
N GLY A 15 -0.18 2.14 -8.12
CA GLY A 15 0.66 1.68 -9.25
C GLY A 15 0.74 0.16 -9.39
N ALA A 16 1.33 -0.30 -10.48
CA ALA A 16 1.41 -1.73 -10.79
C ALA A 16 2.18 -2.54 -9.73
N THR A 17 1.90 -3.83 -9.65
CA THR A 17 2.73 -4.77 -8.87
C THR A 17 4.18 -4.72 -9.36
N CYS A 18 5.14 -4.74 -8.42
CA CYS A 18 6.58 -4.52 -8.65
C CYS A 18 7.00 -3.10 -9.07
N SER A 19 6.13 -2.09 -8.97
CA SER A 19 6.52 -0.69 -9.26
C SER A 19 7.38 -0.04 -8.17
N GLY A 20 7.31 -0.56 -6.93
CA GLY A 20 8.07 -0.05 -5.77
C GLY A 20 7.23 0.65 -4.70
N LYS A 21 5.89 0.55 -4.76
CA LYS A 21 4.95 1.20 -3.82
C LYS A 21 5.24 0.87 -2.36
N THR A 22 5.31 -0.43 -2.03
CA THR A 22 5.55 -0.92 -0.68
C THR A 22 6.90 -0.45 -0.13
N THR A 23 7.93 -0.43 -0.97
CA THR A 23 9.25 0.13 -0.62
C THR A 23 9.13 1.62 -0.29
N LEU A 24 8.45 2.39 -1.12
CA LEU A 24 8.21 3.81 -0.86
C LEU A 24 7.40 4.03 0.43
N ALA A 25 6.34 3.25 0.65
CA ALA A 25 5.52 3.32 1.85
C ALA A 25 6.35 3.09 3.12
N LYS A 26 7.28 2.12 3.10
CA LYS A 26 8.16 1.82 4.22
C LYS A 26 9.18 2.91 4.48
N HIS A 27 9.78 3.49 3.44
CA HIS A 27 10.64 4.67 3.62
C HIS A 27 9.87 5.87 4.17
N LEU A 28 8.65 6.12 3.67
CA LEU A 28 7.82 7.18 4.22
C LEU A 28 7.45 6.91 5.68
N LYS A 29 7.21 5.66 6.06
CA LYS A 29 6.96 5.28 7.47
C LYS A 29 8.14 5.59 8.39
N THR A 30 9.38 5.49 7.92
CA THR A 30 10.56 5.84 8.73
C THR A 30 10.85 7.34 8.77
N ILE A 31 10.22 8.13 7.89
CA ILE A 31 10.42 9.59 7.77
C ILE A 31 9.27 10.35 8.45
N LEU A 32 8.03 9.88 8.32
CA LEU A 32 6.85 10.58 8.79
C LEU A 32 6.53 10.20 10.25
N PRO A 33 6.38 11.18 11.17
CA PRO A 33 5.96 10.92 12.55
C PRO A 33 4.52 10.39 12.55
N ASN A 34 4.16 9.54 13.52
CA ASN A 34 2.79 9.02 13.67
C ASN A 34 2.21 8.43 12.38
N SER A 35 2.99 7.61 11.66
CA SER A 35 2.60 7.05 10.38
C SER A 35 2.29 5.55 10.44
N VAL A 36 1.26 5.15 9.71
CA VAL A 36 0.82 3.76 9.56
C VAL A 36 0.69 3.40 8.09
N ILE A 37 0.89 2.13 7.76
CA ILE A 37 0.71 1.61 6.40
C ILE A 37 -0.52 0.71 6.42
N VAL A 38 -1.37 0.86 5.41
CA VAL A 38 -2.53 0.00 5.14
C VAL A 38 -2.34 -0.58 3.76
N HIS A 39 -2.27 -1.91 3.65
CA HIS A 39 -2.12 -2.58 2.37
C HIS A 39 -3.51 -2.89 1.79
N GLN A 40 -3.74 -2.52 0.54
CA GLN A 40 -4.99 -2.82 -0.17
C GLN A 40 -5.25 -4.33 -0.25
N ASP A 41 -4.19 -5.13 -0.35
CA ASP A 41 -4.24 -6.59 -0.43
C ASP A 41 -4.88 -7.23 0.82
N ASP A 42 -4.83 -6.56 1.98
CA ASP A 42 -5.51 -7.01 3.22
C ASP A 42 -7.05 -6.96 3.09
N PHE A 43 -7.54 -6.36 2.01
CA PHE A 43 -8.95 -6.19 1.68
C PHE A 43 -9.40 -7.07 0.52
N ALA A 44 -8.58 -8.01 0.06
CA ALA A 44 -9.01 -9.00 -0.92
C ALA A 44 -10.12 -9.92 -0.33
N PRO A 45 -11.11 -10.34 -1.14
CA PRO A 45 -12.05 -11.38 -0.73
C PRO A 45 -11.40 -12.77 -0.82
N PRO A 46 -12.07 -13.81 -0.30
CA PRO A 46 -11.69 -15.20 -0.54
C PRO A 46 -11.57 -15.51 -2.04
N GLU A 47 -10.59 -16.36 -2.39
CA GLU A 47 -10.26 -16.72 -3.77
C GLU A 47 -11.46 -17.30 -4.53
N GLU A 48 -12.37 -17.99 -3.84
CA GLU A 48 -13.56 -18.61 -4.43
C GLU A 48 -14.59 -17.61 -4.94
N LEU A 49 -14.53 -16.35 -4.49
CA LEU A 49 -15.41 -15.27 -4.94
C LEU A 49 -14.88 -14.52 -6.16
N LEU A 50 -13.63 -14.79 -6.56
CA LEU A 50 -13.05 -14.18 -7.74
C LEU A 50 -13.60 -14.83 -9.02
N PRO A 51 -13.68 -14.07 -10.12
CA PRO A 51 -14.06 -14.60 -11.41
C PRO A 51 -12.90 -15.39 -12.01
N ILE A 52 -13.26 -16.45 -12.73
CA ILE A 52 -12.28 -17.25 -13.47
C ILE A 52 -12.05 -16.61 -14.84
N LYS A 53 -10.81 -16.24 -15.12
CA LYS A 53 -10.34 -15.75 -16.43
C LYS A 53 -9.21 -16.65 -16.94
N HIS A 54 -9.36 -17.18 -18.15
CA HIS A 54 -8.43 -18.14 -18.77
C HIS A 54 -8.09 -19.37 -17.89
N GLY A 55 -9.05 -19.84 -17.09
CA GLY A 55 -8.89 -21.01 -16.23
C GLY A 55 -8.24 -20.73 -14.86
N TYR A 56 -7.98 -19.46 -14.52
CA TYR A 56 -7.41 -19.06 -13.23
C TYR A 56 -8.24 -17.94 -12.60
N GLN A 57 -8.10 -17.75 -11.30
CA GLN A 57 -8.77 -16.65 -10.59
C GLN A 57 -8.14 -15.30 -10.96
N ASP A 58 -8.99 -14.32 -11.28
CA ASP A 58 -8.58 -12.99 -11.71
C ASP A 58 -8.41 -12.05 -10.52
N TRP A 59 -7.17 -11.94 -10.03
CA TRP A 59 -6.76 -11.05 -8.95
C TRP A 59 -6.61 -9.58 -9.38
N ASP A 60 -6.71 -9.29 -10.68
CA ASP A 60 -6.63 -7.95 -11.22
C ASP A 60 -8.02 -7.41 -11.65
N ALA A 61 -9.07 -8.22 -11.51
CA ALA A 61 -10.44 -7.83 -11.85
C ALA A 61 -10.93 -6.72 -10.91
N PRO A 62 -11.09 -5.49 -11.39
CA PRO A 62 -11.19 -4.35 -10.50
C PRO A 62 -12.49 -4.30 -9.71
N ASP A 63 -13.57 -4.93 -10.19
CA ASP A 63 -14.86 -4.98 -9.48
C ASP A 63 -14.87 -5.93 -8.26
N CYS A 64 -13.97 -6.90 -8.21
CA CYS A 64 -14.05 -8.03 -7.27
C CYS A 64 -12.72 -8.40 -6.62
N ALA A 65 -11.58 -7.96 -7.13
CA ALA A 65 -10.28 -8.24 -6.52
C ALA A 65 -10.15 -7.63 -5.12
N ILE A 66 -10.89 -6.55 -4.83
CA ILE A 66 -10.85 -5.82 -3.56
C ILE A 66 -12.27 -5.63 -3.02
N ASP A 67 -12.45 -5.92 -1.73
CA ASP A 67 -13.64 -5.57 -0.96
C ASP A 67 -13.64 -4.08 -0.62
N TYR A 68 -14.01 -3.25 -1.62
CA TYR A 68 -14.07 -1.79 -1.47
C TYR A 68 -14.99 -1.30 -0.35
N PRO A 69 -16.17 -1.91 -0.10
CA PRO A 69 -16.99 -1.56 1.06
C PRO A 69 -16.23 -1.76 2.38
N ARG A 70 -15.53 -2.88 2.56
CA ARG A 70 -14.71 -3.13 3.77
C ARG A 70 -13.56 -2.14 3.89
N LEU A 71 -12.82 -1.91 2.80
CA LEU A 71 -11.71 -0.96 2.76
C LEU A 71 -12.19 0.48 3.06
N SER A 72 -13.27 0.93 2.43
CA SER A 72 -13.82 2.27 2.65
C SER A 72 -14.32 2.46 4.07
N LYS A 73 -15.00 1.45 4.65
CA LYS A 73 -15.41 1.49 6.06
C LYS A 73 -14.19 1.57 6.99
N PHE A 74 -13.14 0.82 6.70
CA PHE A 74 -11.89 0.82 7.45
C PHE A 74 -11.20 2.19 7.39
N LEU A 75 -11.06 2.79 6.20
CA LEU A 75 -10.43 4.10 6.06
C LEU A 75 -11.24 5.23 6.68
N LYS A 76 -12.58 5.17 6.62
CA LYS A 76 -13.46 6.07 7.39
C LYS A 76 -13.20 5.97 8.89
N HIS A 77 -13.05 4.74 9.42
CA HIS A 77 -12.69 4.55 10.82
C HIS A 77 -11.33 5.20 11.12
N VAL A 78 -10.29 4.85 10.37
CA VAL A 78 -8.94 5.41 10.55
C VAL A 78 -8.96 6.94 10.48
N LYS A 79 -9.70 7.54 9.53
CA LYS A 79 -9.80 9.00 9.36
C LYS A 79 -10.49 9.68 10.54
N ASN A 80 -11.43 9.00 11.18
CA ASN A 80 -12.18 9.54 12.33
C ASN A 80 -11.48 9.32 13.67
N THR A 81 -10.79 8.19 13.86
CA THR A 81 -10.17 7.83 15.14
C THR A 81 -8.69 8.16 15.20
N GLY A 82 -8.02 8.25 14.05
CA GLY A 82 -6.57 8.35 13.98
C GLY A 82 -5.83 7.07 14.35
N SER A 83 -6.52 5.94 14.47
CA SER A 83 -5.94 4.65 14.82
C SER A 83 -6.37 3.54 13.88
N ILE A 84 -5.52 2.53 13.73
CA ILE A 84 -5.88 1.27 13.07
C ILE A 84 -6.63 0.40 14.10
N PRO A 85 -7.77 -0.22 13.73
CA PRO A 85 -8.45 -1.20 14.58
C PRO A 85 -7.54 -2.35 15.03
N ASP A 86 -7.62 -2.73 16.31
CA ASP A 86 -6.74 -3.77 16.91
C ASP A 86 -6.92 -5.18 16.32
N ASP A 87 -8.08 -5.43 15.71
CA ASP A 87 -8.42 -6.67 15.01
C ASP A 87 -7.88 -6.72 13.59
N HIS A 88 -7.31 -5.63 13.07
CA HIS A 88 -6.67 -5.62 11.77
C HIS A 88 -5.44 -6.56 11.76
N ARG A 89 -5.36 -7.38 10.72
CA ARG A 89 -4.23 -8.28 10.47
C ARG A 89 -3.67 -7.95 9.10
N SER A 90 -2.44 -7.46 9.08
CA SER A 90 -1.76 -7.18 7.83
C SER A 90 -0.96 -8.37 7.34
N HIS A 91 -1.07 -8.65 6.05
CA HIS A 91 -0.35 -9.71 5.34
C HIS A 91 0.97 -9.22 4.73
N ASP A 92 1.47 -8.05 5.14
CA ASP A 92 2.74 -7.48 4.63
C ASP A 92 3.93 -8.47 4.74
N TYR A 93 3.91 -9.40 5.70
CA TYR A 93 4.94 -10.44 5.83
C TYR A 93 5.02 -11.40 4.63
N LEU A 94 3.96 -11.51 3.81
CA LEU A 94 3.95 -12.28 2.56
C LEU A 94 4.72 -11.57 1.43
N ASN A 95 4.95 -10.27 1.56
CA ASN A 95 5.73 -9.50 0.60
C ASN A 95 7.22 -9.69 0.84
N LYS A 96 7.85 -10.54 0.03
CA LYS A 96 9.32 -10.62 -0.08
C LYS A 96 9.86 -9.23 -0.43
N GLN A 97 10.71 -8.71 0.44
CA GLN A 97 11.30 -7.39 0.32
C GLN A 97 12.76 -7.49 -0.07
N THR A 98 13.19 -6.55 -0.89
CA THR A 98 14.60 -6.26 -1.12
C THR A 98 14.92 -5.02 -0.32
N ASP A 99 15.96 -5.08 0.52
CA ASP A 99 16.46 -3.89 1.20
C ASP A 99 17.02 -2.92 0.16
N LEU A 100 16.31 -1.80 0.01
CA LEU A 100 16.72 -0.68 -0.82
C LEU A 100 16.96 0.52 0.10
N PRO A 101 18.09 0.57 0.82
CA PRO A 101 18.32 1.62 1.79
C PRO A 101 18.38 2.98 1.08
N ILE A 102 17.71 3.96 1.67
CA ILE A 102 17.95 5.37 1.37
C ILE A 102 19.18 5.84 2.13
N GLU A 103 19.90 6.81 1.59
CA GLU A 103 21.05 7.40 2.26
C GLU A 103 20.68 7.90 3.66
N ALA A 104 21.44 7.51 4.67
CA ALA A 104 21.13 7.78 6.08
C ALA A 104 21.00 9.29 6.36
N GLU A 105 21.87 10.11 5.76
CA GLU A 105 21.82 11.57 5.90
C GLU A 105 20.51 12.13 5.31
N CYS A 106 20.11 11.65 4.14
CA CYS A 106 18.86 12.06 3.50
C CYS A 106 17.65 11.68 4.35
N GLN A 107 17.62 10.44 4.87
CA GLN A 107 16.56 9.96 5.75
C GLN A 107 16.46 10.81 7.02
N GLN A 108 17.58 11.03 7.72
CA GLN A 108 17.63 11.81 8.96
C GLN A 108 17.18 13.25 8.73
N ARG A 109 17.66 13.88 7.66
CA ARG A 109 17.27 15.25 7.29
C ARG A 109 15.77 15.37 7.05
N LEU A 110 15.17 14.41 6.34
CA LEU A 110 13.73 14.43 6.08
C LEU A 110 12.93 14.13 7.35
N ALA A 111 13.33 13.13 8.13
CA ALA A 111 12.66 12.78 9.38
C ALA A 111 12.65 13.95 10.37
N GLU A 112 13.80 14.61 10.54
CA GLU A 112 13.92 15.79 11.40
C GLU A 112 13.05 16.94 10.91
N ARG A 113 13.03 17.20 9.59
CA ARG A 113 12.16 18.23 9.01
C ARG A 113 10.68 17.97 9.30
N PHE A 114 10.21 16.74 9.13
CA PHE A 114 8.82 16.39 9.41
C PHE A 114 8.49 16.40 10.91
N ARG A 115 9.44 16.03 11.78
CA ARG A 115 9.30 16.15 13.23
C ARG A 115 9.12 17.61 13.66
N VAL A 116 9.98 18.51 13.19
CA VAL A 116 9.90 19.95 13.49
C VAL A 116 8.55 20.52 13.03
N ILE A 117 8.10 20.19 11.81
CA ILE A 117 6.78 20.62 11.32
C ILE A 117 5.65 20.07 12.20
N HIS A 118 5.72 18.79 12.56
CA HIS A 118 4.72 18.16 13.42
C HIS A 118 4.62 18.86 14.78
N ASP A 119 5.75 19.11 15.43
CA ASP A 119 5.80 19.77 16.75
C ASP A 119 5.27 21.21 16.66
N GLN A 120 5.66 21.96 15.62
CA GLN A 120 5.15 23.31 15.37
C GLN A 120 3.64 23.35 15.16
N VAL A 121 3.08 22.42 14.38
CA VAL A 121 1.62 22.32 14.17
C VAL A 121 0.90 21.94 15.46
N LYS A 122 1.48 21.03 16.24
CA LYS A 122 0.93 20.60 17.52
C LYS A 122 0.91 21.74 18.54
N GLU A 123 1.95 22.56 18.61
CA GLU A 123 2.05 23.70 19.53
C GLU A 123 1.19 24.89 19.10
N SER A 124 1.26 25.28 17.81
CA SER A 124 0.59 26.49 17.32
C SER A 124 -0.91 26.29 17.07
N SER A 125 -1.28 25.13 16.53
CA SER A 125 -2.64 24.84 16.06
C SER A 125 -3.37 23.82 16.92
N HIS A 126 -2.71 23.25 17.95
CA HIS A 126 -3.26 22.18 18.79
C HIS A 126 -3.73 20.97 17.98
N VAL A 127 -3.03 20.65 16.88
CA VAL A 127 -3.35 19.52 16.00
C VAL A 127 -2.24 18.47 16.04
N ASN A 128 -2.61 17.23 16.37
CA ASN A 128 -1.75 16.06 16.22
C ASN A 128 -2.01 15.42 14.84
N ILE A 129 -0.98 15.34 13.99
CA ILE A 129 -1.13 14.74 12.65
C ILE A 129 -0.83 13.25 12.70
N VAL A 130 -1.69 12.45 12.07
CA VAL A 130 -1.47 11.02 11.81
C VAL A 130 -1.45 10.79 10.31
N TRP A 131 -0.47 10.03 9.82
CA TRP A 131 -0.32 9.73 8.39
C TRP A 131 -0.77 8.31 8.09
N GLY A 132 -1.79 8.17 7.24
CA GLY A 132 -2.23 6.87 6.71
C GLY A 132 -1.67 6.67 5.31
N LEU A 133 -0.69 5.77 5.16
CA LEU A 133 -0.08 5.42 3.87
C LEU A 133 -0.84 4.23 3.28
N ILE A 134 -1.61 4.46 2.22
CA ILE A 134 -2.45 3.42 1.60
C ILE A 134 -1.68 2.88 0.40
N ASP A 135 -1.19 1.65 0.49
CA ASP A 135 -0.41 0.98 -0.56
C ASP A 135 -1.31 0.03 -1.35
N GLY A 136 -1.48 0.24 -2.66
CA GLY A 136 -2.36 -0.60 -3.46
C GLY A 136 -2.20 -0.43 -4.97
N PHE A 137 -2.65 -1.42 -5.72
CA PHE A 137 -2.54 -1.44 -7.18
C PHE A 137 -3.82 -0.97 -7.90
N LEU A 138 -4.98 -1.03 -7.22
CA LEU A 138 -6.29 -0.61 -7.72
C LEU A 138 -6.93 0.51 -6.88
N LEU A 139 -6.11 1.35 -6.23
CA LEU A 139 -6.61 2.43 -5.36
C LEU A 139 -7.45 3.46 -6.12
N TYR A 140 -7.15 3.69 -7.40
CA TYR A 140 -7.75 4.75 -8.21
C TYR A 140 -8.85 4.27 -9.15
N TRP A 141 -9.35 3.06 -8.91
CA TRP A 141 -10.48 2.52 -9.66
C TRP A 141 -11.83 2.87 -9.00
N ASN A 142 -11.92 2.76 -7.68
CA ASN A 142 -13.16 3.03 -6.93
C ASN A 142 -13.24 4.50 -6.50
N GLN A 143 -14.33 5.18 -6.88
CA GLN A 143 -14.55 6.61 -6.61
C GLN A 143 -14.66 6.92 -5.11
N GLU A 144 -15.42 6.12 -4.35
CA GLU A 144 -15.61 6.34 -2.91
C GLU A 144 -14.29 6.22 -2.13
N LEU A 145 -13.44 5.27 -2.50
CA LEU A 145 -12.10 5.15 -1.95
C LEU A 145 -11.25 6.39 -2.26
N MET A 146 -11.25 6.83 -3.52
CA MET A 146 -10.47 7.99 -3.96
C MET A 146 -10.84 9.27 -3.22
N GLU A 147 -12.13 9.49 -2.98
CA GLU A 147 -12.64 10.68 -2.28
C GLU A 147 -12.19 10.76 -0.81
N GLN A 148 -11.81 9.63 -0.20
CA GLN A 148 -11.27 9.59 1.16
C GLN A 148 -9.79 9.98 1.22
N LEU A 149 -9.04 9.85 0.13
CA LEU A 149 -7.61 10.14 0.06
C LEU A 149 -7.36 11.65 -0.06
N ASP A 150 -6.48 12.18 0.79
CA ASP A 150 -6.08 13.60 0.77
C ASP A 150 -4.96 13.84 -0.24
N MET A 151 -4.13 12.83 -0.53
CA MET A 151 -3.09 12.87 -1.57
C MET A 151 -3.06 11.57 -2.37
N ARG A 152 -2.74 11.64 -3.66
CA ARG A 152 -2.73 10.49 -4.58
C ARG A 152 -1.44 10.50 -5.42
N PHE A 153 -0.60 9.49 -5.25
CA PHE A 153 0.63 9.28 -6.00
C PHE A 153 0.55 8.01 -6.84
N LEU A 154 0.73 8.14 -8.15
CA LEU A 154 0.81 6.99 -9.06
C LEU A 154 2.25 6.72 -9.47
N LEU A 155 2.81 5.58 -9.04
CA LEU A 155 4.13 5.13 -9.46
C LEU A 155 4.06 4.53 -10.86
N ARG A 156 4.55 5.29 -11.85
CA ARG A 156 4.66 4.86 -13.25
C ARG A 156 6.04 4.28 -13.51
N VAL A 157 6.07 3.04 -13.99
CA VAL A 157 7.31 2.33 -14.32
C VAL A 157 7.14 1.70 -15.70
N PRO A 158 8.14 1.76 -16.59
CA PRO A 158 8.05 1.13 -17.91
C PRO A 158 7.73 -0.37 -17.81
N LEU A 159 6.88 -0.87 -18.73
CA LEU A 159 6.43 -2.26 -18.75
C LEU A 159 7.61 -3.24 -18.69
N LYS A 160 8.62 -3.06 -19.56
CA LYS A 160 9.83 -3.92 -19.58
C LYS A 160 10.54 -3.99 -18.22
N THR A 161 10.55 -2.89 -17.47
CA THR A 161 11.14 -2.86 -16.13
C THR A 161 10.28 -3.63 -15.13
N LEU A 162 8.96 -3.50 -15.20
CA LEU A 162 8.01 -4.27 -14.37
C LEU A 162 8.14 -5.77 -14.64
N GLU A 163 8.15 -6.18 -15.91
CA GLU A 163 8.34 -7.57 -16.32
C GLU A 163 9.66 -8.15 -15.78
N GLY A 164 10.77 -7.40 -15.93
CA GLY A 164 12.07 -7.81 -15.40
C GLY A 164 12.05 -8.01 -13.90
N ARG A 165 11.41 -7.09 -13.16
CA ARG A 165 11.26 -7.19 -11.70
C ARG A 165 10.36 -8.35 -11.27
N ARG A 166 9.27 -8.62 -12.00
CA ARG A 166 8.36 -9.76 -11.75
C ARG A 166 9.09 -11.09 -11.93
N LYS A 167 9.81 -11.25 -13.04
CA LYS A 167 10.63 -12.44 -13.32
C LYS A 167 11.67 -12.67 -12.23
N ALA A 168 12.40 -11.62 -11.83
CA ALA A 168 13.38 -11.72 -10.75
C ALA A 168 12.73 -12.17 -9.43
N ARG A 169 11.58 -11.60 -9.04
CA ARG A 169 10.83 -12.01 -7.83
C ARG A 169 10.42 -13.49 -7.87
N GLN A 170 10.07 -14.02 -9.04
CA GLN A 170 9.71 -15.43 -9.22
C GLN A 170 10.92 -16.37 -9.11
N VAL A 171 12.05 -16.04 -9.75
CA VAL A 171 13.26 -16.89 -9.74
C VAL A 171 13.78 -17.15 -8.31
N TYR A 172 13.70 -16.16 -7.43
CA TYR A 172 14.05 -16.36 -6.02
C TYR A 172 13.10 -17.32 -5.29
N ILE A 173 11.83 -17.42 -5.69
CA ILE A 173 10.87 -18.39 -5.12
C ILE A 173 11.24 -19.80 -5.58
N THR A 174 11.54 -20.01 -6.86
CA THR A 174 11.93 -21.32 -7.41
C THR A 174 13.27 -21.82 -6.88
N ALA A 175 14.23 -20.92 -6.59
CA ALA A 175 15.50 -21.30 -5.97
C ALA A 175 15.41 -21.58 -4.46
N SER A 176 14.35 -21.12 -3.77
CA SER A 176 14.19 -21.25 -2.31
C SER A 176 13.13 -22.26 -1.85
N MET A 177 12.30 -22.81 -2.75
CA MET A 177 11.32 -23.84 -2.41
C MET A 177 11.15 -24.89 -3.52
N SER A 178 11.57 -26.11 -3.25
CA SER A 178 11.03 -27.31 -3.88
C SER A 178 9.69 -27.65 -3.23
N PHE A 179 8.57 -27.32 -3.90
CA PHE A 179 7.30 -28.08 -4.02
C PHE A 179 6.06 -27.18 -4.33
N SER A 180 5.23 -27.71 -5.24
CA SER A 180 3.86 -27.34 -5.68
C SER A 180 3.57 -25.91 -6.15
N ILE A 181 3.74 -25.72 -7.45
CA ILE A 181 3.38 -24.53 -8.24
C ILE A 181 1.92 -24.66 -8.66
N SER A 182 1.00 -23.98 -8.00
CA SER A 182 -0.32 -23.67 -8.59
C SER A 182 -0.92 -22.37 -8.08
N ALA A 183 -0.79 -22.05 -6.79
CA ALA A 183 -1.46 -20.89 -6.19
C ALA A 183 -0.67 -19.55 -6.28
N LEU A 184 0.66 -19.58 -6.39
CA LEU A 184 1.49 -18.35 -6.42
C LEU A 184 1.79 -17.81 -7.83
N SER A 185 1.53 -18.61 -8.86
CA SER A 185 1.75 -18.23 -10.27
C SER A 185 0.71 -17.23 -10.77
N SER A 186 -0.52 -17.28 -10.24
CA SER A 186 -1.63 -16.39 -10.60
C SER A 186 -1.48 -14.99 -10.01
N PHE A 187 -0.86 -14.86 -8.83
CA PHE A 187 -0.79 -13.58 -8.08
C PHE A 187 0.19 -12.54 -8.70
N LEU A 188 1.10 -12.95 -9.59
CA LEU A 188 2.23 -12.08 -10.00
C LEU A 188 2.54 -12.05 -11.49
N CYS A 189 1.89 -12.87 -12.33
CA CYS A 189 2.40 -13.14 -13.69
C CYS A 189 1.56 -12.66 -14.87
N ARG A 190 0.39 -12.02 -14.71
CA ARG A 190 -0.46 -11.71 -15.89
C ARG A 190 -1.17 -10.36 -15.89
N SER A 191 -0.44 -9.29 -15.56
CA SER A 191 -0.80 -7.96 -16.08
C SER A 191 -0.37 -7.78 -17.56
N ASP A 192 -0.01 -8.85 -18.25
CA ASP A 192 0.66 -8.84 -19.56
C ASP A 192 -0.33 -8.99 -20.74
N ASP A 193 -1.64 -9.00 -20.51
CA ASP A 193 -2.69 -9.05 -21.56
C ASP A 193 -3.60 -7.80 -21.54
N TYR A 194 -3.02 -6.61 -21.32
CA TYR A 194 -3.70 -5.34 -21.55
C TYR A 194 -3.15 -4.67 -22.80
N ASP A 195 -3.75 -4.97 -23.96
CA ASP A 195 -3.74 -4.04 -25.09
C ASP A 195 -4.55 -2.80 -24.67
N TYR A 196 -3.88 -1.65 -24.62
CA TYR A 196 -4.53 -0.33 -24.63
C TYR A 196 -4.81 0.09 -26.07
#